data_AF-A0A964F5F5-F1
#
_entry.id   AF-A0A964F5F5-F1
#
_cell.length_a   1.000
_cell.length_b   1.000
_cell.length_c   1.000
_cell.angle_alpha   90.00
_cell.angle_beta   90.00
_cell.angle_gamma   90.00
#
_symmetry.space_group_name_H-M   'P 1'
#
loop_
_entity.id
_entity.type
_entity.pdbx_description
1 polymer ?
#
loop_
_entity_poly.entity_id
_entity_poly.type
_entity_poly.pdbx_seq_one_letter_code
_entity_poly.pdbx_strand_id
1 'polypeptide(L)'
;MNKAAPWSIKGVGFDTREAAREAAQREGMSVGEWLNEVIAERADQDGDPAYHDDDDIDAVSARLSRMRDNGRARRRGEEARARPRG
;
A
#
# COMPACT_ATOMS: atom_id res chain seq x y z
N MET A 1 -17.33 -15.51 35.49
CA MET A 1 -17.26 -15.52 34.02
C MET A 1 -17.02 -14.09 33.53
N ASN A 2 -15.85 -13.79 32.96
CA ASN A 2 -15.54 -12.47 32.43
C ASN A 2 -16.26 -12.31 31.07
N LYS A 3 -17.43 -11.65 31.07
CA LYS A 3 -18.12 -11.25 29.84
C LYS A 3 -17.37 -10.06 29.26
N ALA A 4 -16.21 -10.30 28.65
CA ALA A 4 -15.62 -9.30 27.78
C ALA A 4 -16.67 -8.98 26.71
N ALA A 5 -17.10 -7.72 26.63
CA ALA A 5 -17.96 -7.29 25.55
C ALA A 5 -17.26 -7.67 24.23
N PRO A 6 -17.96 -8.29 23.26
CA PRO A 6 -17.33 -8.97 22.13
C PRO A 6 -16.43 -8.10 21.23
N TRP A 7 -16.34 -6.79 21.49
CA TRP A 7 -15.61 -5.80 20.71
C TRP A 7 -14.88 -4.77 21.60
N SER A 8 -14.55 -5.14 22.85
CA SER A 8 -13.71 -4.32 23.74
C SER A 8 -12.25 -4.33 23.29
N ILE A 9 -11.91 -3.50 22.30
CA ILE A 9 -10.54 -3.34 21.79
C ILE A 9 -9.80 -2.31 22.64
N LYS A 10 -8.55 -2.63 23.01
CA LYS A 10 -7.68 -1.73 23.78
C LYS A 10 -7.53 -0.40 23.02
N GLY A 11 -7.99 0.69 23.62
CA GLY A 11 -7.93 2.05 23.04
C GLY A 11 -9.26 2.58 22.51
N VAL A 12 -10.31 1.76 22.40
CA VAL A 12 -11.63 2.25 21.96
C VAL A 12 -12.46 2.71 23.16
N GLY A 13 -12.70 4.02 23.24
CA GLY A 13 -13.47 4.67 24.30
C GLY A 13 -14.94 4.24 24.33
N PHE A 14 -15.65 4.57 25.43
CA PHE A 14 -17.08 4.27 25.55
C PHE A 14 -17.91 5.01 24.49
N ASP A 15 -17.62 6.30 24.26
CA ASP A 15 -18.36 7.11 23.29
C ASP A 15 -18.17 6.62 21.86
N THR A 16 -16.94 6.27 21.47
CA THR A 16 -16.65 5.67 20.15
C THR A 16 -17.42 4.37 19.96
N ARG A 17 -17.57 3.60 21.04
CA ARG A 17 -18.28 2.34 21.01
C ARG A 17 -19.78 2.54 20.82
N GLU A 18 -20.39 3.43 21.59
CA GLU A 18 -21.81 3.74 21.43
C GLU A 18 -22.10 4.36 20.05
N ALA A 19 -21.20 5.21 19.52
CA ALA A 19 -21.33 5.73 18.16
C ALA A 19 -21.30 4.63 17.09
N ALA A 20 -20.37 3.66 17.20
CA ALA A 20 -20.30 2.52 16.30
C ALA A 20 -21.56 1.64 16.41
N ARG A 21 -22.08 1.47 17.62
CA ARG A 21 -23.31 0.72 17.88
C ARG A 21 -24.53 1.40 17.27
N GLU A 22 -24.66 2.71 17.44
CA GLU A 22 -25.76 3.49 16.88
C GLU A 22 -25.73 3.44 15.34
N ALA A 23 -24.55 3.58 14.74
CA ALA A 23 -24.38 3.48 13.30
C ALA A 23 -24.72 2.08 12.77
N ALA A 24 -24.23 1.01 13.40
CA ALA A 24 -24.59 -0.37 13.04
C ALA A 24 -26.10 -0.63 13.20
N GLN A 25 -26.72 -0.10 14.26
CA GLN A 25 -28.15 -0.24 14.51
C GLN A 25 -28.99 0.48 13.44
N ARG A 26 -28.53 1.64 12.95
CA ARG A 26 -29.16 2.38 11.85
C ARG A 26 -29.12 1.59 10.55
N GLU A 27 -28.07 0.81 10.34
CA GLU A 27 -27.86 0.00 9.14
C GLU A 27 -28.39 -1.43 9.28
N GLY A 28 -28.99 -1.78 10.44
CA GLY A 28 -29.59 -3.08 10.68
C GLY A 28 -28.59 -4.24 10.78
N MET A 29 -27.32 -3.93 11.02
CA MET A 29 -26.21 -4.89 11.02
C MET A 29 -25.54 -4.98 12.40
N SER A 30 -24.69 -5.99 12.57
CA SER A 30 -23.91 -6.12 13.81
C SER A 30 -22.78 -5.08 13.85
N VAL A 31 -22.36 -4.67 15.05
CA VAL A 31 -21.26 -3.69 15.22
C VAL A 31 -19.97 -4.15 14.53
N GLY A 32 -19.69 -5.45 14.55
CA GLY A 32 -18.51 -6.01 13.88
C GLY A 32 -18.62 -5.97 12.35
N GLU A 33 -19.79 -6.23 11.81
CA GLU A 33 -20.04 -6.20 10.36
C GLU A 33 -19.99 -4.76 9.83
N TRP A 34 -20.66 -3.83 10.51
CA TRP A 34 -20.60 -2.41 10.22
C TRP A 34 -19.18 -1.86 10.24
N LEU A 35 -18.40 -2.21 11.26
CA LEU A 35 -17.01 -1.77 11.35
C LEU A 35 -16.16 -2.33 10.22
N ASN A 36 -16.38 -3.59 9.83
CA ASN A 36 -15.66 -4.20 8.73
C ASN A 36 -15.95 -3.48 7.41
N GLU A 37 -17.21 -3.11 7.14
CA GLU A 37 -17.58 -2.31 5.98
C GLU A 37 -16.98 -0.90 6.03
N VAL A 38 -17.07 -0.19 7.16
CA VAL A 38 -16.52 1.16 7.30
C VAL A 38 -14.99 1.17 7.15
N ILE A 39 -14.30 0.15 7.66
CA ILE A 39 -12.84 0.00 7.46
C ILE A 39 -12.52 -0.27 6.00
N ALA A 40 -13.27 -1.14 5.32
CA ALA A 40 -13.10 -1.42 3.90
C ALA A 40 -13.35 -0.17 3.03
N GLU A 41 -14.41 0.58 3.32
CA GLU A 41 -14.73 1.83 2.64
C GLU A 41 -13.65 2.89 2.85
N ARG A 42 -13.15 3.05 4.10
CA ARG A 42 -12.03 3.95 4.38
C ARG A 42 -10.77 3.51 3.66
N ALA A 43 -10.46 2.22 3.61
CA ALA A 43 -9.27 1.73 2.92
C ALA A 43 -9.32 1.99 1.41
N ASP A 44 -10.51 1.95 0.81
CA ASP A 44 -10.75 2.29 -0.60
C ASP A 44 -10.68 3.81 -0.83
N GLN A 45 -11.25 4.61 0.08
CA GLN A 45 -11.28 6.08 -0.01
C GLN A 45 -9.94 6.76 0.31
N ASP A 46 -9.22 6.28 1.33
CA ASP A 46 -7.86 6.75 1.65
C ASP A 46 -6.84 6.23 0.63
N GLY A 47 -7.24 5.30 -0.25
CA GLY A 47 -6.50 4.88 -1.42
C GLY A 47 -5.02 4.80 -1.14
N ASP A 48 -4.62 3.98 -0.16
CA ASP A 48 -3.21 3.72 0.07
C ASP A 48 -2.70 3.02 -1.21
N PRO A 49 -1.85 3.65 -2.03
CA PRO A 49 -1.38 3.01 -3.25
C PRO A 49 -0.42 1.85 -2.99
N ALA A 50 -0.15 1.46 -1.73
CA ALA A 50 0.99 0.59 -1.42
C ALA A 50 0.78 -0.91 -1.65
N TYR A 51 -0.29 -1.35 -2.32
CA TYR A 51 -0.44 -2.77 -2.67
C TYR A 51 -0.95 -3.03 -4.09
N HIS A 52 -0.56 -2.21 -5.05
CA HIS A 52 -0.46 -2.68 -6.42
C HIS A 52 0.92 -2.35 -6.94
N ASP A 53 1.75 -3.37 -7.14
CA ASP A 53 2.98 -3.14 -7.86
C ASP A 53 3.38 -4.35 -8.73
N ASP A 54 2.56 -4.60 -9.74
CA ASP A 54 2.97 -5.26 -10.96
C ASP A 54 3.60 -4.21 -11.92
N ASP A 55 3.17 -2.94 -11.80
CA ASP A 55 3.46 -1.83 -12.71
C ASP A 55 4.77 -1.05 -12.41
N ASP A 56 5.08 -0.71 -11.16
CA ASP A 56 6.41 -0.23 -10.74
C ASP A 56 7.52 -1.29 -10.90
N ILE A 57 7.26 -2.60 -10.80
CA ILE A 57 8.28 -3.62 -11.11
C ILE A 57 8.73 -3.52 -12.57
N ASP A 58 7.81 -3.28 -13.50
CA ASP A 58 8.15 -3.01 -14.91
C ASP A 58 8.92 -1.68 -15.05
N ALA A 59 8.49 -0.63 -14.34
CA ALA A 59 9.17 0.66 -14.35
C ALA A 59 10.61 0.59 -13.82
N VAL A 60 10.84 -0.17 -12.75
CA VAL A 60 12.16 -0.43 -12.17
C VAL A 60 13.02 -1.27 -13.11
N SER A 61 12.43 -2.30 -13.74
CA SER A 61 13.10 -3.13 -14.75
C SER A 61 13.54 -2.30 -15.98
N ALA A 62 12.67 -1.43 -16.47
CA ALA A 62 12.97 -0.51 -17.57
C ALA A 62 14.10 0.47 -17.19
N ARG A 63 14.07 1.01 -15.97
CA ARG A 63 15.12 1.89 -15.45
C ARG A 63 16.47 1.18 -15.31
N LEU A 64 16.48 -0.05 -14.83
CA LEU A 64 17.69 -0.85 -14.66
C LEU A 64 18.32 -1.24 -16.01
N SER A 65 17.48 -1.62 -16.99
CA SER A 65 17.91 -1.93 -18.35
C SER A 65 18.58 -0.72 -19.02
N ARG A 66 17.96 0.46 -18.92
CA ARG A 66 18.52 1.73 -19.43
C ARG A 66 19.88 2.06 -18.79
N MET A 67 20.03 1.81 -17.49
CA MET A 67 21.29 2.08 -16.79
C MET A 67 22.42 1.15 -17.27
N ARG A 68 22.10 -0.13 -17.54
CA ARG A 68 23.06 -1.12 -18.07
C ARG A 68 23.52 -0.76 -19.49
N ASP A 69 22.60 -0.33 -20.35
CA ASP A 69 22.92 0.05 -21.73
C ASP A 69 23.78 1.32 -21.80
N ASN A 70 23.47 2.33 -20.98
CA ASN A 70 24.28 3.53 -20.86
C ASN A 70 25.70 3.23 -20.34
N GLY A 71 25.83 2.30 -19.39
CA GLY A 71 27.14 1.83 -18.91
C GLY A 71 27.97 1.12 -19.98
N ARG A 72 27.34 0.32 -20.85
CA ARG A 72 28.02 -0.31 -22.00
C ARG A 72 28.40 0.71 -23.08
N ALA A 73 27.56 1.70 -23.36
CA ALA A 73 27.85 2.74 -24.32
C ALA A 73 29.05 3.60 -23.90
N ARG A 74 29.13 3.96 -22.62
CA ARG A 74 30.28 4.69 -22.04
C ARG A 74 31.59 3.91 -22.16
N ARG A 75 31.59 2.63 -21.81
CA ARG A 75 32.79 1.77 -21.96
C ARG A 75 33.23 1.61 -23.42
N ARG A 76 32.30 1.43 -24.35
CA ARG A 76 32.62 1.27 -25.78
C ARG A 76 33.16 2.56 -26.41
N GLY A 77 32.65 3.71 -25.99
CA GLY A 77 33.14 5.03 -26.45
C GLY A 77 34.55 5.35 -25.94
N GLU A 78 34.88 4.90 -24.73
CA GLU A 78 36.21 5.06 -24.13
C GLU A 78 37.26 4.17 -24.82
N GLU A 79 36.91 2.92 -25.15
CA GLU A 79 37.76 1.99 -25.89
C GLU A 79 38.04 2.46 -27.33
N ALA A 80 37.06 3.10 -27.98
CA ALA A 80 37.23 3.69 -29.32
C ALA A 80 38.14 4.94 -29.31
N ARG A 81 38.19 5.69 -28.21
CA ARG A 81 39.10 6.84 -28.02
C ARG A 81 40.51 6.44 -27.59
N ALA A 82 40.66 5.29 -26.93
CA ALA A 82 41.95 4.79 -26.43
C ALA A 82 42.77 4.02 -27.47
N ARG A 83 42.26 3.79 -28.70
CA ARG A 83 43.03 3.20 -29.80
C ARG A 83 43.89 4.27 -30.49
N PRO A 84 45.24 4.28 -30.32
CA PRO A 84 46.09 5.15 -31.11
C PRO A 84 46.02 4.68 -32.57
N ARG A 85 45.82 5.62 -33.50
CA ARG A 85 46.12 5.37 -34.91
C ARG A 85 47.63 5.18 -35.00
N GLY A 86 48.03 4.01 -35.52
CA GLY A 86 49.44 3.69 -35.77
C GLY A 86 50.10 4.64 -36.74
#